data_AF-A0A4Z0RWE0-F1
#
_entry.id   AF-A0A4Z0RWE0-F1
#
_cell.length_a   1.000
_cell.length_b   1.000
_cell.length_c   1.000
_cell.angle_alpha   90.00
_cell.angle_beta   90.00
_cell.angle_gamma   90.00
#
_symmetry.space_group_name_H-M   'P 1'
#
loop_
_entity.id
_entity.type
_entity.pdbx_description
1 polymer ?
#
loop_
_entity_poly.entity_id
_entity_poly.type
_entity_poly.pdbx_seq_one_letter_code
_entity_poly.pdbx_strand_id
1 'polypeptide(L)'
;MYYLVKKGATTLTIYSEAQTATVPYNELFNLSPTAFGETVAPYSVGDHIEQALAFRQTLPADEQGDINIVTKPEFIKLVITGQKEATAIIHDREDSLAMTLGLIVAGPFFYLLIMLVLKSFGTPALVADTIAFVLTVGFIIAWFILVWSRWSPEFKDKFEKLVNKRFKRQA
;
A
#
# COMPACT_ATOMS: atom_id res chain seq x y z
N MET A 1 -13.24 -28.85 -9.27
CA MET A 1 -13.77 -27.53 -8.87
C MET A 1 -12.81 -26.39 -9.20
N TYR A 2 -13.25 -25.54 -10.12
CA TYR A 2 -12.60 -24.30 -10.56
C TYR A 2 -13.37 -23.07 -10.07
N TYR A 3 -12.63 -22.00 -9.84
CA TYR A 3 -13.13 -20.71 -9.38
C TYR A 3 -12.64 -19.61 -10.32
N LEU A 4 -13.49 -18.63 -10.60
CA LEU A 4 -13.09 -17.41 -11.28
C LEU A 4 -12.84 -16.33 -10.24
N VAL A 5 -11.65 -15.77 -10.24
CA VAL A 5 -11.25 -14.76 -9.23
C VAL A 5 -10.53 -13.58 -9.85
N LYS A 6 -10.79 -12.39 -9.31
CA LYS A 6 -10.03 -11.18 -9.59
C LYS A 6 -9.29 -10.74 -8.32
N LYS A 7 -7.99 -10.55 -8.44
CA LYS A 7 -7.11 -10.12 -7.34
C LYS A 7 -7.18 -8.60 -7.19
N GLY A 8 -7.60 -8.14 -6.02
CA GLY A 8 -7.45 -6.75 -5.59
C GLY A 8 -6.22 -6.56 -4.70
N ALA A 9 -5.96 -5.32 -4.27
CA ALA A 9 -4.83 -5.01 -3.39
C ALA A 9 -5.01 -5.57 -1.96
N THR A 10 -6.24 -5.55 -1.44
CA THR A 10 -6.60 -6.05 -0.10
C THR A 10 -7.81 -6.97 -0.10
N THR A 11 -8.43 -7.17 -1.28
CA THR A 11 -9.66 -7.93 -1.46
C THR A 11 -9.50 -8.94 -2.60
N LEU A 12 -10.33 -9.98 -2.56
CA LEU A 12 -10.47 -10.97 -3.62
C LEU A 12 -11.92 -10.94 -4.09
N THR A 13 -12.14 -10.72 -5.38
CA THR A 13 -13.47 -10.84 -6.00
C THR A 13 -13.60 -12.24 -6.58
N ILE A 14 -14.69 -12.92 -6.23
CA ILE A 14 -14.99 -14.29 -6.63
C ILE A 14 -16.27 -14.24 -7.46
N TYR A 15 -16.23 -14.84 -8.66
CA TYR A 15 -17.34 -14.85 -9.60
C TYR A 15 -17.94 -16.24 -9.69
N SER A 16 -19.27 -16.31 -9.62
CA SER A 16 -20.05 -17.50 -9.96
C SER A 16 -21.28 -17.14 -10.78
N GLU A 17 -21.91 -18.13 -11.40
CA GLU A 17 -23.11 -17.93 -12.21
C GLU A 17 -24.28 -17.34 -11.40
N ALA A 18 -24.34 -17.66 -10.10
CA ALA A 18 -25.42 -17.21 -9.22
C ALA A 18 -25.12 -15.85 -8.55
N GLN A 19 -23.85 -15.56 -8.26
CA GLN A 19 -23.47 -14.39 -7.46
C GLN A 19 -21.99 -14.01 -7.61
N THR A 20 -21.72 -12.71 -7.48
CA THR A 20 -20.36 -12.16 -7.37
C THR A 20 -20.15 -11.64 -5.96
N ALA A 21 -19.04 -12.00 -5.33
CA ALA A 21 -18.69 -11.52 -3.99
C ALA A 21 -17.28 -10.93 -3.98
N THR A 22 -17.13 -9.77 -3.36
CA THR A 22 -15.82 -9.17 -3.07
C THR A 22 -15.56 -9.30 -1.59
N VAL A 23 -14.54 -10.07 -1.22
CA VAL A 23 -14.24 -10.42 0.17
C VAL A 23 -12.83 -9.98 0.52
N PRO A 24 -12.61 -9.33 1.67
CA PRO A 24 -11.27 -9.06 2.18
C PRO A 24 -10.42 -10.32 2.37
N TYR A 25 -9.12 -10.23 2.08
CA TYR A 25 -8.20 -11.37 2.27
C TYR A 25 -8.12 -11.83 3.73
N ASN A 26 -8.21 -10.90 4.68
CA ASN A 26 -8.15 -11.20 6.10
C ASN A 26 -9.36 -12.03 6.58
N GLU A 27 -10.55 -11.73 6.08
CA GLU A 27 -11.76 -12.48 6.40
C GLU A 27 -11.65 -13.92 5.90
N LEU A 28 -11.26 -14.10 4.63
CA LEU A 28 -11.05 -15.43 4.06
C LEU A 28 -9.93 -16.20 4.76
N PHE A 29 -8.84 -15.53 5.13
CA PHE A 29 -7.69 -16.15 5.79
C PHE A 29 -7.99 -16.57 7.24
N ASN A 30 -8.83 -15.83 7.95
CA ASN A 30 -9.16 -16.09 9.35
C ASN A 30 -10.22 -17.20 9.54
N LEU A 31 -10.83 -17.68 8.46
CA LEU A 31 -11.78 -18.79 8.53
C LEU A 31 -11.07 -20.11 8.88
N SER A 32 -11.76 -20.96 9.63
CA SER A 32 -11.32 -22.35 9.77
C SER A 32 -11.37 -23.07 8.42
N PRO A 33 -10.58 -24.14 8.19
CA PRO A 33 -10.59 -24.86 6.92
C PRO A 33 -11.99 -25.34 6.48
N THR A 34 -12.83 -25.72 7.44
CA THR A 34 -14.22 -26.13 7.21
C THR A 34 -15.08 -24.94 6.79
N ALA A 35 -15.03 -23.84 7.54
CA ALA A 35 -15.79 -22.62 7.24
C ALA A 35 -15.34 -21.97 5.92
N PHE A 36 -14.05 -22.04 5.59
CA PHE A 36 -13.52 -21.61 4.30
C PHE A 36 -14.12 -22.43 3.17
N GLY A 37 -14.12 -23.76 3.30
CA GLY A 37 -14.72 -24.66 2.33
C GLY A 37 -16.20 -24.38 2.10
N GLU A 38 -16.97 -24.17 3.15
CA GLU A 38 -18.40 -23.83 3.10
C GLU A 38 -18.65 -22.46 2.47
N THR A 39 -17.79 -21.48 2.78
CA THR A 39 -17.91 -20.11 2.24
C THR A 39 -17.62 -20.06 0.75
N VAL A 40 -16.63 -20.83 0.28
CA VAL A 40 -16.21 -20.79 -1.14
C VAL A 40 -16.98 -21.77 -2.02
N ALA A 41 -17.56 -22.85 -1.47
CA ALA A 41 -18.27 -23.87 -2.23
C ALA A 41 -19.38 -23.33 -3.18
N PRO A 42 -20.23 -22.36 -2.77
CA PRO A 42 -21.24 -21.77 -3.65
C PRO A 42 -20.68 -21.00 -4.86
N TYR A 43 -19.38 -20.70 -4.86
CA TYR A 43 -18.71 -19.96 -5.92
C TYR A 43 -17.95 -20.86 -6.91
N SER A 44 -18.01 -22.18 -6.74
CA SER A 44 -17.42 -23.10 -7.72
C SER A 44 -18.18 -23.02 -9.03
N VAL A 45 -17.47 -22.75 -10.13
CA VAL A 45 -18.05 -22.63 -11.49
C VAL A 45 -18.16 -23.99 -12.18
N GLY A 46 -17.55 -25.03 -11.60
CA GLY A 46 -17.71 -26.40 -12.05
C GLY A 46 -16.46 -27.25 -11.87
N ASP A 47 -16.53 -28.52 -12.27
CA ASP A 47 -15.42 -29.46 -12.13
C ASP A 47 -14.45 -29.45 -13.30
N HIS A 48 -14.84 -28.83 -14.41
CA HIS A 48 -14.05 -28.77 -15.63
C HIS A 48 -13.66 -27.34 -15.98
N ILE A 49 -12.44 -27.19 -16.50
CA ILE A 49 -11.90 -25.88 -16.88
C ILE A 49 -12.69 -25.23 -18.02
N GLU A 50 -13.30 -26.03 -18.89
CA GLU A 50 -14.13 -25.56 -20.01
C GLU A 50 -15.37 -24.79 -19.54
N GLN A 51 -15.98 -25.21 -18.43
CA GLN A 51 -17.11 -24.51 -17.81
C GLN A 51 -16.67 -23.15 -17.26
N ALA A 52 -15.50 -23.11 -16.62
CA ALA A 52 -14.90 -21.87 -16.14
C ALA A 52 -14.51 -20.91 -17.28
N LEU A 53 -14.01 -21.44 -18.41
CA LEU A 53 -13.72 -20.67 -19.62
C LEU A 53 -14.99 -20.11 -20.26
N ALA A 54 -16.04 -20.92 -20.37
CA ALA A 54 -17.33 -20.49 -20.90
C ALA A 54 -17.95 -19.38 -20.05
N PHE A 55 -17.92 -19.53 -18.72
CA PHE A 55 -18.40 -18.49 -17.81
C PHE A 55 -17.55 -17.21 -17.86
N ARG A 56 -16.22 -17.30 -18.03
CA ARG A 56 -15.39 -16.11 -18.22
C ARG A 56 -15.81 -15.30 -19.46
N GLN A 57 -16.25 -15.97 -20.52
CA GLN A 57 -16.70 -15.32 -21.75
C GLN A 57 -18.05 -14.60 -21.61
N THR A 58 -18.87 -14.96 -20.61
CA THR A 58 -20.14 -14.26 -20.33
C THR A 58 -19.93 -12.97 -19.54
N LEU A 59 -18.76 -12.79 -18.92
CA LEU A 59 -18.43 -11.59 -18.15
C LEU A 59 -18.04 -10.41 -19.07
N PRO A 60 -18.20 -9.16 -18.61
CA PRO A 60 -17.83 -7.96 -19.37
C PRO A 60 -16.37 -8.00 -19.85
N ALA A 61 -16.12 -7.57 -21.09
CA ALA A 61 -14.81 -7.67 -21.74
C ALA A 61 -13.69 -6.89 -21.00
N ASP A 62 -14.07 -5.82 -20.30
CA ASP A 62 -13.20 -5.01 -19.44
C ASP A 62 -12.77 -5.75 -18.16
N GLU A 63 -13.55 -6.71 -17.69
CA GLU A 63 -13.19 -7.55 -16.53
C GLU A 63 -12.43 -8.81 -16.92
N GLN A 64 -12.61 -9.31 -18.14
CA GLN A 64 -12.03 -10.58 -18.60
C GLN A 64 -10.51 -10.63 -18.49
N GLY A 65 -9.78 -9.52 -18.70
CA GLY A 65 -8.31 -9.48 -18.65
C GLY A 65 -7.72 -9.73 -17.26
N ASP A 66 -8.45 -9.36 -16.21
CA ASP A 66 -7.97 -9.40 -14.82
C ASP A 66 -8.41 -10.66 -14.05
N ILE A 67 -9.26 -11.49 -14.67
CA ILE A 67 -9.84 -12.68 -14.04
C ILE A 67 -8.93 -13.89 -14.26
N ASN A 68 -8.56 -14.53 -13.15
CA ASN A 68 -7.83 -15.78 -13.09
C ASN A 68 -8.79 -16.95 -12.86
N ILE A 69 -8.64 -18.02 -13.63
CA ILE A 69 -9.32 -19.29 -13.40
C ILE A 69 -8.39 -20.16 -12.56
N VAL A 70 -8.84 -20.57 -11.38
CA VAL A 70 -7.99 -21.24 -10.39
C VAL A 70 -8.67 -22.46 -9.81
N THR A 71 -7.87 -23.48 -9.48
CA THR A 71 -8.33 -24.65 -8.75
C THR A 71 -8.47 -24.34 -7.25
N LYS A 72 -9.21 -25.16 -6.49
CA LYS A 72 -9.31 -25.03 -5.01
C LYS A 72 -7.96 -24.85 -4.29
N PRO A 73 -6.90 -25.65 -4.54
CA PRO A 73 -5.61 -25.45 -3.88
C PRO A 73 -4.90 -24.16 -4.31
N GLU A 74 -5.05 -23.72 -5.56
CA GLU A 74 -4.50 -22.45 -6.05
C GLU A 74 -5.25 -21.26 -5.43
N PHE A 75 -6.57 -21.38 -5.25
CA PHE A 75 -7.39 -20.40 -4.56
C PHE A 75 -6.91 -20.20 -3.12
N ILE A 76 -6.64 -21.28 -2.39
CA ILE A 76 -6.08 -21.22 -1.03
C ILE A 76 -4.72 -20.49 -1.03
N LYS A 77 -3.82 -20.84 -1.96
CA LYS A 77 -2.52 -20.17 -2.10
C LYS A 77 -2.66 -18.67 -2.40
N LEU A 78 -3.65 -18.30 -3.21
CA LEU A 78 -3.95 -16.90 -3.53
C LEU A 78 -4.44 -16.13 -2.31
N VAL A 79 -5.30 -16.72 -1.48
CA VAL A 79 -5.75 -16.09 -0.23
C VAL A 79 -4.58 -15.88 0.72
N ILE A 80 -3.71 -16.88 0.90
CA ILE A 80 -2.52 -16.77 1.78
C ILE A 80 -1.56 -15.69 1.27
N THR A 81 -1.24 -15.72 -0.02
CA THR A 81 -0.32 -14.75 -0.63
C THR A 81 -0.92 -13.34 -0.62
N GLY A 82 -2.19 -13.22 -1.00
CA GLY A 82 -2.93 -11.96 -0.98
C GLY A 82 -3.05 -11.37 0.43
N GLN A 83 -3.24 -12.20 1.46
CA GLN A 83 -3.26 -11.73 2.84
C GLN A 83 -1.89 -11.22 3.29
N LYS A 84 -0.80 -11.89 2.89
CA LYS A 84 0.56 -11.43 3.21
C LYS A 84 0.86 -10.08 2.55
N GLU A 85 0.46 -9.90 1.29
CA GLU A 85 0.60 -8.63 0.58
C GLU A 85 -0.31 -7.54 1.18
N ALA A 86 -1.57 -7.85 1.47
CA ALA A 86 -2.50 -6.93 2.10
C ALA A 86 -2.02 -6.47 3.49
N THR A 87 -1.48 -7.39 4.28
CA THR A 87 -0.89 -7.08 5.60
C THR A 87 0.33 -6.19 5.44
N ALA A 88 1.19 -6.46 4.45
CA ALA A 88 2.32 -5.58 4.15
C ALA A 88 1.84 -4.18 3.77
N ILE A 89 0.84 -4.05 2.90
CA ILE A 89 0.28 -2.75 2.48
C ILE A 89 -0.37 -1.99 3.64
N ILE A 90 -1.10 -2.69 4.53
CA ILE A 90 -1.73 -2.07 5.70
C ILE A 90 -0.66 -1.60 6.69
N HIS A 91 0.34 -2.43 6.97
CA HIS A 91 1.44 -2.08 7.85
C HIS A 91 2.25 -0.90 7.29
N ASP A 92 2.48 -0.88 5.97
CA ASP A 92 3.07 0.24 5.24
C ASP A 92 2.18 1.51 5.42
N ARG A 93 0.86 1.39 5.31
CA ARG A 93 -0.01 2.55 5.52
C ARG A 93 0.04 3.07 6.96
N GLU A 94 0.06 2.17 7.94
CA GLU A 94 0.11 2.49 9.37
C GLU A 94 1.44 3.12 9.79
N ASP A 95 2.56 2.61 9.31
CA ASP A 95 3.89 3.16 9.58
C ASP A 95 4.05 4.56 8.96
N SER A 96 3.50 4.78 7.75
CA SER A 96 3.47 6.11 7.12
C SER A 96 2.61 7.11 7.91
N LEU A 97 1.44 6.67 8.39
CA LEU A 97 0.55 7.50 9.21
C LEU A 97 1.18 7.80 10.58
N ALA A 98 1.75 6.81 11.25
CA ALA A 98 2.42 6.98 12.53
C ALA A 98 3.65 7.91 12.41
N MET A 99 4.43 7.81 11.33
CA MET A 99 5.57 8.71 11.09
C MET A 99 5.14 10.15 10.78
N THR A 100 4.06 10.36 10.03
CA THR A 100 3.55 11.71 9.73
C THR A 100 2.92 12.37 10.94
N LEU A 101 2.14 11.62 11.74
CA LEU A 101 1.62 12.08 13.03
C LEU A 101 2.77 12.38 14.02
N GLY A 102 3.79 11.54 14.07
CA GLY A 102 4.98 11.76 14.89
C GLY A 102 5.71 13.06 14.53
N LEU A 103 5.81 13.41 13.25
CA LEU A 103 6.45 14.65 12.80
C LEU A 103 5.62 15.90 13.14
N ILE A 104 4.29 15.83 13.04
CA ILE A 104 3.40 16.94 13.42
C ILE A 104 3.53 17.24 14.92
N VAL A 105 3.65 16.20 15.74
CA VAL A 105 3.84 16.35 17.18
C VAL A 105 5.26 16.81 17.52
N ALA A 106 6.29 16.24 16.89
CA ALA A 106 7.69 16.53 17.22
C ALA A 106 8.21 17.86 16.66
N GLY A 107 7.70 18.33 15.52
CA GLY A 107 8.14 19.57 14.86
C GLY A 107 8.13 20.81 15.76
N PRO A 108 7.03 21.08 16.50
CA PRO A 108 6.98 22.16 17.48
C PRO A 108 8.02 22.02 18.61
N PHE A 109 8.29 20.80 19.09
CA PHE A 109 9.31 20.57 20.12
C PHE A 109 10.72 20.83 19.58
N PHE A 110 11.02 20.42 18.35
CA PHE A 110 12.30 20.72 17.71
C PHE A 110 12.51 22.22 17.54
N TYR A 111 11.49 22.95 17.08
CA TYR A 111 11.55 24.41 16.98
C TYR A 111 11.82 25.08 18.33
N LEU A 112 11.09 24.69 19.38
CA LEU A 112 11.29 25.22 20.73
C LEU A 112 12.69 24.92 21.28
N LEU A 113 13.22 23.72 21.03
CA LEU A 113 14.55 23.30 21.49
C LEU A 113 15.66 24.08 20.77
N ILE A 114 15.54 24.31 19.46
CA ILE A 114 16.47 25.13 18.68
C ILE A 114 16.42 26.59 19.15
N MET A 115 15.22 27.13 19.39
CA MET A 115 15.05 28.48 19.92
C MET A 115 15.69 28.64 21.30
N LEU A 116 15.53 27.63 22.19
CA LEU A 116 16.13 27.62 23.51
C LEU A 116 17.67 27.64 23.44
N VAL A 117 18.25 26.84 22.55
CA VAL A 117 19.70 26.80 22.31
C VAL A 117 20.20 28.14 21.77
N LEU A 118 19.55 28.70 20.74
CA LEU A 118 19.95 29.99 20.16
C LEU A 118 19.86 31.15 21.16
N LYS A 119 18.83 31.13 22.01
CA LYS A 119 18.67 32.12 23.09
C LYS A 119 19.76 31.98 24.16
N SER A 120 20.24 30.76 24.43
CA SER A 120 21.36 30.52 25.36
C SER A 120 22.69 31.11 24.88
N PHE A 121 22.87 31.25 23.56
CA PHE A 121 24.05 31.90 22.96
C PHE A 121 23.91 33.44 22.84
N GLY A 122 22.84 34.04 23.38
CA GLY A 122 22.63 35.49 23.31
C GLY A 122 22.20 36.00 21.94
N THR A 123 21.73 35.11 21.06
CA THR A 123 21.27 35.50 19.71
C THR A 123 20.06 36.43 19.81
N PRO A 124 20.02 37.56 19.07
CA PRO A 124 18.86 38.44 19.04
C PRO A 124 17.61 37.66 18.63
N ALA A 125 16.48 37.91 19.29
CA ALA A 125 15.26 37.11 19.13
C ALA A 125 14.80 36.95 17.67
N LEU A 126 14.90 38.01 16.87
CA LEU A 126 14.50 38.04 15.46
C LEU A 126 15.42 37.17 14.57
N VAL A 127 16.72 37.14 14.91
CA VAL A 127 17.72 36.31 14.21
C VAL A 127 17.59 34.85 14.64
N ALA A 128 17.38 34.60 15.94
CA ALA A 128 17.13 33.26 16.47
C ALA A 128 15.88 32.62 15.85
N ASP A 129 14.81 33.39 15.70
CA ASP A 129 13.55 32.91 15.11
C ASP A 129 13.73 32.52 13.64
N THR A 130 14.41 33.35 12.86
CA THR A 130 14.71 33.08 11.44
C THR A 130 15.55 31.81 11.29
N ILE A 131 16.60 31.64 12.12
CA ILE A 131 17.46 30.45 12.08
C ILE A 131 16.70 29.20 12.53
N ALA A 132 15.92 29.29 13.62
CA ALA A 132 15.11 28.18 14.11
C ALA A 132 14.07 27.72 13.09
N PHE A 133 13.42 28.67 12.41
CA PHE A 133 12.46 28.39 11.35
C PHE A 133 13.11 27.66 10.18
N VAL A 134 14.22 28.20 9.65
CA VAL A 134 14.94 27.59 8.51
C VAL A 134 15.44 26.17 8.85
N LEU A 135 15.98 25.97 10.05
CA LEU A 135 16.45 24.65 10.49
C LEU A 135 15.29 23.66 10.66
N THR A 136 14.17 24.10 11.25
CA THR A 136 13.00 23.23 11.45
C THR A 136 12.40 22.81 10.11
N VAL A 137 12.22 23.74 9.17
CA VAL A 137 11.71 23.45 7.83
C VAL A 137 12.69 22.54 7.07
N GLY A 138 13.99 22.81 7.14
CA GLY A 138 15.01 21.96 6.54
C GLY A 138 14.99 20.53 7.08
N PHE A 139 14.81 20.38 8.40
CA PHE A 139 14.73 19.08 9.05
C PHE A 139 13.47 18.30 8.65
N ILE A 140 12.32 18.98 8.54
CA ILE A 140 11.07 18.40 8.03
C ILE A 140 11.25 17.88 6.60
N ILE A 141 11.88 18.67 5.72
CA ILE A 141 12.14 18.27 4.33
C ILE A 141 13.11 17.09 4.27
N ALA A 142 14.20 17.12 5.02
CA ALA A 142 15.18 16.04 5.07
C ALA A 142 14.57 14.73 5.60
N TRP A 143 13.77 14.82 6.65
CA TRP A 143 13.02 13.69 7.20
C TRP A 143 12.08 13.08 6.16
N PHE A 144 11.34 13.93 5.46
CA PHE A 144 10.43 13.50 4.42
C PHE A 144 11.16 12.78 3.28
N ILE A 145 12.32 13.27 2.85
CA ILE A 145 13.17 12.60 1.85
C ILE A 145 13.65 11.24 2.35
N LEU A 146 14.11 11.14 3.60
CA LEU A 146 14.59 9.89 4.18
C LEU A 146 13.48 8.83 4.29
N VAL A 147 12.31 9.23 4.79
CA VAL A 147 11.14 8.34 4.86
C VAL A 147 10.71 7.91 3.47
N TRP A 148 10.61 8.83 2.51
CA TRP A 148 10.17 8.48 1.15
C TRP A 148 11.19 7.63 0.39
N SER A 149 12.48 7.83 0.61
CA SER A 149 13.55 7.05 -0.04
C SER A 149 13.66 5.60 0.47
N ARG A 150 13.25 5.36 1.72
CA ARG A 150 13.20 4.00 2.29
C ARG A 150 12.04 3.17 1.75
N TRP A 151 11.05 3.81 1.12
CA TRP A 151 9.77 3.21 0.75
C TRP A 151 9.58 2.99 -0.75
N SER A 152 10.42 3.59 -1.59
CA SER A 152 10.29 3.42 -3.03
C SER A 152 11.68 3.34 -3.67
N PRO A 153 12.25 2.13 -3.83
CA PRO A 153 13.37 1.95 -4.74
C PRO A 153 13.08 2.55 -6.13
N GLU A 154 11.81 2.57 -6.57
CA GLU A 154 11.36 3.24 -7.80
C GLU A 154 11.40 4.78 -7.75
N PHE A 155 11.22 5.40 -6.58
CA PHE A 155 11.30 6.87 -6.44
C PHE A 155 12.75 7.33 -6.46
N LYS A 156 13.69 6.55 -5.94
CA LYS A 156 15.12 6.87 -6.06
C LYS A 156 15.50 6.97 -7.53
N ASP A 157 15.08 6.02 -8.36
CA ASP A 157 15.30 6.03 -9.81
C ASP A 157 14.56 7.19 -10.51
N LYS A 158 13.33 7.53 -10.09
CA LYS A 158 12.57 8.65 -10.66
C LYS A 158 13.12 10.02 -10.25
N PHE A 159 13.52 10.17 -8.99
CA PHE A 159 14.12 11.39 -8.45
C PHE A 159 15.51 11.60 -9.04
N GLU A 160 16.34 10.56 -9.11
CA GLU A 160 17.66 10.63 -9.75
C GLU A 160 17.54 10.97 -11.24
N LYS A 161 16.54 10.41 -11.95
CA LYS A 161 16.18 10.84 -13.32
C LYS A 161 15.72 12.29 -13.38
N LEU A 162 14.88 12.76 -12.45
CA LEU A 162 14.36 14.14 -12.44
C LEU A 162 15.44 15.17 -12.10
N VAL A 163 16.32 14.86 -11.15
CA VAL A 163 17.47 15.67 -10.76
C VAL A 163 18.47 15.73 -11.90
N ASN A 164 18.87 14.59 -12.48
CA ASN A 164 19.76 14.58 -13.64
C ASN A 164 19.17 15.31 -14.86
N LYS A 165 17.84 15.23 -15.07
CA LYS A 165 17.16 15.94 -16.16
C LYS A 165 17.13 17.46 -15.94
N ARG A 166 17.08 17.95 -14.69
CA ARG A 166 17.21 19.38 -14.38
C ARG A 166 18.65 19.87 -14.51
N PHE A 167 19.62 19.12 -14.01
CA PHE A 167 21.04 19.51 -14.05
C PHE A 167 21.65 19.43 -15.46
N LYS A 168 21.28 18.45 -16.29
CA LYS A 168 21.72 18.38 -17.71
C LYS A 168 21.04 19.40 -18.64
N ARG A 169 20.04 20.16 -18.18
CA ARG A 169 19.46 21.27 -18.95
C ARG A 169 20.15 22.61 -18.69
N GLN A 170 21.09 22.66 -17.75
CA GLN A 170 21.85 23.86 -17.40
C GLN A 170 23.35 23.76 -17.75
N ALA A 171 23.78 22.69 -18.43
CA ALA A 171 25.08 22.55 -19.07
C ALA A 171 24.90 22.47 -20.59
#